data_AF-A0A8T5LDP5-F1
#
_entry.id   AF-A0A8T5LDP5-F1
#
_cell.length_a   1.000
_cell.length_b   1.000
_cell.length_c   1.000
_cell.angle_alpha   90.00
_cell.angle_beta   90.00
_cell.angle_gamma   90.00
#
_symmetry.space_group_name_H-M   'P 1'
#
loop_
_entity.id
_entity.type
_entity.pdbx_description
1 polymer ?
#
loop_
_entity_poly.entity_id
_entity_poly.type
_entity_poly.pdbx_seq_one_letter_code
_entity_poly.pdbx_strand_id
1 'polypeptide(L)'
;MATLRDLEKEIENIKQRNKRVELEKSWETSWTRKITIFTLTYIVIVIFFYYTGLPNPLLNSIVPAVAFVLSTLSIPIFKKMWLKRLYRKQAKLPFPHIKNKHKR
;
A
#
# COMPACT_ATOMS: atom_id res chain seq x y z
N MET A 1 33.50 -17.01 -20.50
CA MET A 1 32.29 -17.76 -20.06
C MET A 1 32.02 -17.36 -18.62
N ALA A 2 30.79 -16.97 -18.28
CA ALA A 2 30.44 -16.63 -16.91
C ALA A 2 30.68 -17.84 -15.99
N THR A 3 31.31 -17.64 -14.84
CA THR A 3 31.54 -18.73 -13.89
C THR A 3 30.27 -19.00 -13.09
N LEU A 4 30.13 -20.20 -12.53
CA LEU A 4 28.98 -20.55 -11.67
C LEU A 4 28.79 -19.55 -10.51
N ARG A 5 29.88 -18.97 -10.00
CA ARG A 5 29.87 -17.95 -8.94
C ARG A 5 29.31 -16.60 -9.41
N ASP A 6 29.54 -16.24 -10.68
CA ASP A 6 29.00 -14.99 -11.25
C ASP A 6 27.48 -15.11 -11.44
N LEU A 7 27.03 -16.29 -11.89
CA LEU A 7 25.61 -16.62 -12.01
C LEU A 7 24.91 -16.64 -10.64
N GLU A 8 25.54 -17.18 -9.60
CA GLU A 8 24.99 -17.14 -8.23
C GLU A 8 24.80 -15.71 -7.72
N LYS A 9 25.77 -14.82 -7.96
CA LYS A 9 25.67 -13.41 -7.58
C LYS A 9 24.56 -12.69 -8.33
N GLU A 10 24.40 -12.94 -9.62
CA GLU A 10 23.28 -12.40 -10.40
C GLU A 10 21.93 -12.88 -9.88
N ILE A 11 21.80 -14.18 -9.58
CA ILE A 11 20.59 -14.77 -9.02
C ILE A 11 20.22 -14.12 -7.68
N GLU A 12 21.19 -13.89 -6.80
CA GLU A 12 20.95 -13.25 -5.51
C GLU A 12 20.53 -11.79 -5.67
N ASN A 13 21.17 -11.04 -6.57
CA ASN A 13 20.79 -9.67 -6.91
C ASN A 13 19.36 -9.58 -7.47
N ILE A 14 19.00 -10.51 -8.36
CA ILE A 14 17.65 -10.58 -8.94
C ILE A 14 16.62 -10.89 -7.84
N LYS A 15 16.89 -11.87 -6.96
CA LYS A 15 16.01 -12.20 -5.82
C LYS A 15 15.81 -11.00 -4.89
N GLN A 16 16.86 -10.25 -4.57
CA GLN A 16 16.77 -9.08 -3.70
C GLN A 16 15.91 -7.97 -4.31
N ARG A 17 16.04 -7.70 -5.61
CA ARG A 17 15.21 -6.73 -6.31
C ARG A 17 13.77 -7.19 -6.40
N ASN A 18 13.53 -8.46 -6.76
CA ASN A 18 12.20 -9.03 -6.86
C ASN A 18 11.46 -9.00 -5.52
N LYS A 19 12.16 -9.25 -4.40
CA LYS A 19 11.58 -9.15 -3.05
C LYS A 19 11.03 -7.74 -2.76
N ARG A 20 11.74 -6.68 -3.17
CA ARG A 20 11.26 -5.30 -3.01
C ARG A 20 10.01 -5.05 -3.87
N VAL A 21 10.04 -5.49 -5.13
CA VAL A 21 8.92 -5.35 -6.08
C VAL A 21 7.69 -6.12 -5.63
N GLU A 22 7.85 -7.33 -5.09
CA GLU A 22 6.74 -8.14 -4.58
C GLU A 22 6.08 -7.52 -3.34
N LEU A 23 6.87 -6.86 -2.47
CA LEU A 23 6.35 -6.11 -1.34
C LEU A 23 5.55 -4.89 -1.79
N GLU A 24 6.07 -4.15 -2.77
CA GLU A 24 5.34 -3.04 -3.40
C GLU A 24 4.03 -3.51 -4.03
N LYS A 25 4.09 -4.57 -4.83
CA LYS A 25 2.91 -5.15 -5.49
C LYS A 25 1.89 -5.63 -4.46
N SER A 26 2.33 -6.33 -3.42
CA SER A 26 1.44 -6.81 -2.36
C SER A 26 0.73 -5.67 -1.63
N TRP A 27 1.41 -4.54 -1.42
CA TRP A 27 0.81 -3.33 -0.87
C TRP A 27 -0.21 -2.71 -1.82
N GLU A 28 0.12 -2.54 -3.10
CA GLU A 28 -0.76 -1.96 -4.11
C GLU A 28 -2.01 -2.79 -4.36
N THR A 29 -1.88 -4.12 -4.33
CA THR A 29 -3.02 -5.05 -4.46
C THR A 29 -3.81 -5.21 -3.16
N SER A 30 -3.31 -4.67 -2.04
CA SER A 30 -3.97 -4.85 -0.76
C SER A 30 -5.28 -4.07 -0.71
N TRP A 31 -6.34 -4.73 -0.24
CA TRP A 31 -7.62 -4.08 0.05
C TRP A 31 -7.49 -2.97 1.10
N THR A 32 -6.45 -3.03 1.93
CA THR A 32 -6.09 -2.00 2.91
C THR A 32 -5.96 -0.62 2.29
N ARG A 33 -5.37 -0.48 1.09
CA ARG A 33 -5.29 0.82 0.40
C ARG A 33 -6.68 1.34 0.06
N LYS A 34 -7.52 0.50 -0.55
CA LYS A 34 -8.88 0.87 -0.98
C LYS A 34 -9.76 1.27 0.21
N ILE A 35 -9.73 0.47 1.28
CA ILE A 35 -10.51 0.73 2.50
C ILE A 35 -10.04 2.04 3.16
N THR A 36 -8.73 2.30 3.22
CA THR A 36 -8.21 3.53 3.84
C THR A 36 -8.71 4.78 3.12
N ILE A 37 -8.64 4.78 1.78
CA ILE A 37 -9.11 5.90 0.96
C ILE A 37 -10.63 6.06 1.12
N PHE A 38 -11.38 4.95 1.04
CA PHE A 38 -12.83 4.97 1.20
C PHE A 38 -13.26 5.55 2.56
N THR A 39 -12.65 5.09 3.66
CA THR A 39 -12.97 5.57 5.02
C THR A 39 -12.60 7.04 5.20
N LEU A 40 -11.43 7.48 4.73
CA LEU A 40 -11.03 8.89 4.78
C LEU A 40 -12.01 9.78 4.00
N THR A 41 -12.32 9.41 2.76
CA THR A 41 -13.26 10.16 1.92
C THR A 41 -14.64 10.23 2.55
N TYR A 42 -15.14 9.12 3.11
CA TYR A 42 -16.42 9.09 3.79
C TYR A 42 -16.45 10.02 5.01
N ILE A 43 -15.42 9.97 5.87
CA ILE A 43 -15.33 10.84 7.05
C ILE A 43 -15.32 12.31 6.66
N VAL A 44 -14.52 12.69 5.66
CA VAL A 44 -14.44 14.09 5.19
C VAL A 44 -15.80 14.56 4.68
N ILE A 45 -16.49 13.74 3.87
CA ILE A 45 -17.83 14.06 3.33
C ILE A 45 -18.86 14.18 4.46
N VAL A 46 -18.87 13.26 5.43
CA VAL A 46 -19.82 13.27 6.54
C VAL A 46 -19.64 14.50 7.43
N ILE A 47 -18.40 14.80 7.83
CA ILE A 47 -18.09 16.01 8.61
C ILE A 47 -18.55 17.25 7.84
N PHE A 48 -18.23 17.31 6.55
CA PHE A 48 -18.59 18.44 5.73
C PHE A 48 -20.12 18.63 5.59
N PHE A 49 -20.88 17.56 5.32
CA PHE A 49 -22.34 17.65 5.27
C PHE A 49 -22.96 18.02 6.61
N TYR A 50 -22.37 17.56 7.72
CA TYR A 50 -22.80 17.94 9.06
C TYR A 50 -22.67 19.45 9.31
N TYR A 51 -21.58 20.07 8.82
CA TYR A 51 -21.35 21.51 9.00
C TYR A 51 -22.06 22.42 8.00
N THR A 52 -22.31 21.95 6.77
CA THR A 52 -22.72 22.86 5.67
C THR A 52 -24.21 23.15 5.60
N GLY A 53 -25.09 22.30 6.12
CA GLY A 53 -26.53 22.60 6.31
C GLY A 53 -27.38 22.89 5.06
N LEU A 54 -26.81 23.27 3.91
CA LEU A 54 -27.46 23.65 2.64
C LEU A 54 -26.46 23.53 1.45
N PRO A 55 -26.94 23.38 0.18
CA PRO A 55 -26.08 22.93 -0.91
C PRO A 55 -25.35 24.09 -1.59
N ASN A 56 -24.08 24.30 -1.22
CA ASN A 56 -23.15 25.17 -1.96
C ASN A 56 -22.23 24.33 -2.87
N PRO A 57 -22.47 24.26 -4.20
CA PRO A 57 -21.78 23.35 -5.10
C PRO A 57 -20.26 23.52 -5.15
N LEU A 58 -19.77 24.77 -4.99
CA LEU A 58 -18.35 25.10 -4.98
C LEU A 58 -17.62 24.62 -3.72
N LEU A 59 -18.30 24.61 -2.57
CA LEU A 59 -17.75 24.05 -1.34
C LEU A 59 -17.77 22.52 -1.39
N ASN A 60 -18.84 21.95 -1.97
CA ASN A 60 -18.99 20.50 -2.10
C ASN A 60 -17.95 19.89 -3.07
N SER A 61 -17.51 20.62 -4.08
CA SER A 61 -16.50 20.15 -5.06
C SER A 61 -15.05 20.25 -4.55
N ILE A 62 -14.78 21.05 -3.53
CA ILE A 62 -13.50 21.05 -2.81
C ILE A 62 -13.31 19.76 -2.01
N VAL A 63 -14.40 19.15 -1.54
CA VAL A 63 -14.35 17.93 -0.70
C VAL A 63 -13.67 16.75 -1.41
N PRO A 64 -14.03 16.36 -2.65
CA PRO A 64 -13.30 15.35 -3.42
C PRO A 64 -11.82 15.69 -3.63
N ALA A 65 -11.49 16.96 -3.87
CA ALA A 65 -10.10 17.39 -4.10
C ALA A 65 -9.24 17.26 -2.84
N VAL A 66 -9.76 17.71 -1.68
CA VAL A 66 -9.09 17.57 -0.39
C VAL A 66 -8.98 16.10 0.02
N ALA A 67 -10.03 15.30 -0.19
CA ALA A 67 -10.00 13.87 0.07
C ALA A 67 -8.94 13.16 -0.79
N PHE A 68 -8.81 13.54 -2.06
CA PHE A 68 -7.76 13.02 -2.95
C PHE A 68 -6.37 13.37 -2.45
N VAL A 69 -6.10 14.63 -2.09
CA VAL A 69 -4.80 15.05 -1.55
C VAL A 69 -4.49 14.34 -0.23
N LEU A 70 -5.44 14.26 0.70
CA LEU A 70 -5.26 13.50 1.93
C LEU A 70 -4.96 12.03 1.67
N SER A 71 -5.56 11.43 0.64
CA SER A 71 -5.28 10.06 0.24
C SER A 71 -3.83 9.88 -0.21
N THR A 72 -3.27 10.80 -1.00
CA THR A 72 -1.89 10.69 -1.49
C THR A 72 -0.87 10.85 -0.36
N LEU A 73 -1.12 11.73 0.61
CA LEU A 73 -0.28 11.90 1.80
C LEU A 73 -0.40 10.73 2.80
N SER A 74 -1.57 10.09 2.90
CA SER A 74 -1.79 9.01 3.86
C SER A 74 -1.17 7.68 3.41
N ILE A 75 -1.17 7.39 2.11
CA ILE A 75 -0.63 6.14 1.53
C ILE A 75 0.78 5.77 2.05
N PRO A 76 1.80 6.66 2.06
CA PRO A 76 3.14 6.30 2.53
C PRO A 76 3.18 5.97 4.03
N ILE A 77 2.34 6.60 4.85
CA ILE A 77 2.27 6.36 6.30
C ILE A 77 1.65 4.99 6.57
N PHE A 78 0.51 4.70 5.93
CA PHE A 78 -0.15 3.40 6.07
C PHE A 78 0.70 2.25 5.50
N LYS A 79 1.45 2.50 4.42
CA LYS A 79 2.41 1.55 3.86
C LYS A 79 3.50 1.18 4.87
N LYS A 80 4.11 2.17 5.53
CA LYS A 80 5.11 1.95 6.59
C LYS A 80 4.53 1.15 7.77
N MET A 81 3.31 1.48 8.19
CA MET A 81 2.63 0.77 9.29
C MET A 81 2.30 -0.67 8.93
N TRP A 82 1.83 -0.93 7.70
CA TRP A 82 1.50 -2.28 7.23
C TRP A 82 2.75 -3.16 7.06
N LEU A 83 3.82 -2.61 6.47
CA LEU A 83 5.10 -3.30 6.37
C LEU A 83 5.63 -3.69 7.77
N LYS A 84 5.58 -2.77 8.74
CA LYS A 84 5.97 -3.06 10.14
C LYS A 84 5.17 -4.23 10.74
N ARG A 85 3.86 -4.31 10.46
CA ARG A 85 3.01 -5.43 10.91
C ARG A 85 3.37 -6.76 10.22
N LEU A 86 3.69 -6.74 8.93
CA LEU A 86 4.12 -7.94 8.21
C LEU A 86 5.48 -8.48 8.67
N TYR A 87 6.48 -7.60 8.83
CA TYR A 87 7.78 -7.99 9.36
C TYR A 87 7.64 -8.60 10.77
N ARG A 88 6.75 -8.06 11.61
CA ARG A 88 6.47 -8.59 12.95
C ARG A 88 5.81 -9.98 12.92
N LYS A 89 5.00 -10.29 11.89
CA LYS A 89 4.44 -11.63 11.69
C LYS A 89 5.48 -12.62 11.16
N GLN A 90 6.37 -12.19 10.26
CA GLN A 90 7.46 -13.04 9.75
C GLN A 90 8.49 -13.39 10.84
N ALA A 91 8.82 -12.45 11.74
CA ALA A 91 9.73 -12.71 12.87
C ALA A 91 9.19 -13.71 13.91
N LYS A 92 7.88 -14.02 13.88
CA LYS A 92 7.22 -14.98 14.77
C LYS A 92 7.03 -16.37 14.13
N LEU A 93 7.45 -16.55 12.87
CA LEU A 93 7.39 -17.80 12.12
C LEU A 93 8.82 -18.31 11.90
N PRO A 94 9.10 -19.60 12.15
CA PRO A 94 10.47 -20.13 12.04
C PRO A 94 11.01 -20.16 10.60
N PHE A 95 10.17 -19.98 9.57
CA PHE A 95 10.59 -19.90 8.17
C PHE A 95 9.71 -18.95 7.35
N PRO A 96 10.29 -18.13 6.45
CA PRO A 96 9.53 -17.35 5.49
C PRO A 96 9.01 -18.29 4.39
N HIS A 97 7.72 -18.61 4.40
CA HIS A 97 7.06 -19.28 3.28
C HIS A 97 7.07 -18.36 2.05
N ILE A 98 7.97 -18.64 1.12
CA ILE A 98 7.91 -18.17 -0.26
C ILE A 98 6.68 -18.82 -0.89
N LYS A 99 5.53 -18.15 -0.86
CA LYS A 99 4.40 -18.54 -1.71
C LYS A 99 4.71 -18.07 -3.13
N ASN A 100 5.31 -18.96 -3.92
CA ASN A 100 5.32 -18.85 -5.38
C ASN A 100 3.88 -18.72 -5.87
N LYS A 101 3.44 -17.49 -6.15
CA LYS A 101 2.16 -17.23 -6.79
C LYS A 101 2.32 -17.31 -8.31
N HIS A 102 2.71 -18.50 -8.78
CA HIS A 102 2.46 -18.93 -10.14
C HIS A 102 1.35 -19.97 -10.10
N LYS A 103 0.10 -19.48 -10.17
CA LYS A 103 -1.00 -20.19 -10.81
C LYS A 103 -2.21 -19.27 -10.96
N ARG A 104 -2.65 -19.17 -12.21
CA ARG A 104 -3.80 -18.47 -12.79
C ARG A 104 -3.53 -17.04 -13.23
#